data_AF-A0A1H9ZZU6-F1
#
_entry.id   AF-A0A1H9ZZU6-F1
#
_cell.length_a   1.000
_cell.length_b   1.000
_cell.length_c   1.000
_cell.angle_alpha   90.00
_cell.angle_beta   90.00
_cell.angle_gamma   90.00
#
_symmetry.space_group_name_H-M   'P 1'
#
loop_
_entity.id
_entity.type
_entity.pdbx_description
1 polymer ?
#
loop_
_entity_poly.entity_id
_entity_poly.type
_entity_poly.pdbx_seq_one_letter_code
_entity_poly.pdbx_strand_id
1 'polypeptide(L)' 'MKTEHNLAKLDTIAQQKLQVDMAASSVAYHEKYQQFVNLAEVSRNQPPELQSYFMERLDYYRQLSQTIGVLESIED' A
#
# COMPACT_ATOMS: atom_id res chain seq x y z
N MET A 1 -15.05 22.59 -11.07
CA MET A 1 -15.49 22.06 -9.76
C MET A 1 -14.29 21.45 -9.07
N LYS A 2 -13.82 22.00 -7.95
CA LYS A 2 -12.88 21.28 -7.07
C LYS A 2 -13.73 20.24 -6.35
N THR A 3 -13.62 18.97 -6.74
CA THR A 3 -14.09 17.87 -5.90
C THR A 3 -13.31 17.94 -4.59
N GLU A 4 -13.99 18.16 -3.48
CA GLU A 4 -13.35 18.15 -2.16
C GLU A 4 -12.90 16.72 -1.84
N HIS A 5 -11.62 16.41 -2.07
CA HIS A 5 -11.02 15.14 -1.69
C HIS A 5 -10.61 15.14 -0.21
N ASN A 6 -11.55 15.39 0.69
CA ASN A 6 -11.27 15.36 2.12
C ASN A 6 -11.34 13.92 2.64
N LEU A 7 -10.17 13.33 2.91
CA LEU A 7 -10.05 11.97 3.45
C LEU A 7 -10.72 11.80 4.82
N ALA A 8 -10.81 12.87 5.62
CA ALA A 8 -11.46 12.83 6.93
C ALA A 8 -13.00 12.82 6.86
N LYS A 9 -13.58 13.11 5.69
CA LYS A 9 -15.03 12.99 5.45
C LYS A 9 -15.44 11.60 4.95
N LEU A 10 -14.47 10.70 4.72
CA LEU A 10 -14.75 9.35 4.26
C LEU A 10 -15.40 8.52 5.36
N ASP A 11 -16.24 7.57 4.95
CA ASP A 11 -16.79 6.56 5.86
C ASP A 11 -15.68 5.71 6.49
N THR A 12 -15.94 5.20 7.69
CA THR A 12 -14.98 4.43 8.49
C THR A 12 -14.44 3.21 7.72
N ILE A 13 -15.28 2.54 6.93
CA ILE A 13 -14.86 1.40 6.10
C ILE A 13 -13.97 1.85 4.95
N ALA A 14 -14.27 3.00 4.33
CA ALA A 14 -13.45 3.55 3.25
C ALA A 14 -12.07 4.00 3.77
N GLN A 15 -12.02 4.56 4.99
CA GLN A 15 -10.75 4.88 5.66
C GLN A 15 -9.92 3.63 5.95
N GLN A 16 -10.54 2.56 6.44
CA GLN A 16 -9.84 1.29 6.68
C GLN A 16 -9.30 0.68 5.39
N LYS A 17 -10.09 0.66 4.31
CA LYS A 17 -9.62 0.20 2.99
C LYS A 17 -8.43 1.01 2.50
N LEU A 18 -8.47 2.33 2.67
CA LEU A 18 -7.36 3.21 2.31
C LEU A 18 -6.08 2.89 3.11
N GLN A 19 -6.21 2.62 4.42
CA GLN A 19 -5.06 2.22 5.25
C GLN A 19 -4.48 0.88 4.80
N VAL A 20 -5.34 -0.08 4.44
CA VAL A 20 -4.92 -1.38 3.91
C VAL A 20 -4.19 -1.21 2.57
N ASP A 21 -4.72 -0.38 1.67
CA ASP A 21 -4.10 -0.05 0.39
C ASP A 21 -2.73 0.62 0.58
N MET A 22 -2.63 1.54 1.55
CA MET A 22 -1.37 2.19 1.91
C MET A 22 -0.34 1.16 2.39
N ALA A 23 -0.71 0.27 3.32
CA ALA A 23 0.17 -0.77 3.82
C ALA A 23 0.64 -1.71 2.71
N ALA A 24 -0.26 -2.12 1.80
CA ALA A 24 0.08 -2.97 0.67
C ALA A 24 1.06 -2.28 -0.30
N SER A 25 0.85 -0.99 -0.58
CA SER A 25 1.75 -0.21 -1.44
C SER A 25 3.14 -0.04 -0.82
N SER A 26 3.23 0.20 0.50
CA SER A 26 4.52 0.32 1.20
C SER A 26 5.31 -0.99 1.13
N VAL A 27 4.64 -2.12 1.34
CA VAL A 27 5.27 -3.44 1.20
C VAL A 27 5.84 -3.64 -0.20
N ALA A 28 5.04 -3.42 -1.25
CA ALA A 28 5.49 -3.62 -2.63
C ALA A 28 6.65 -2.68 -3.01
N TYR A 29 6.65 -1.45 -2.48
CA TYR A 29 7.75 -0.50 -2.63
C TYR A 29 9.02 -1.03 -1.93
N HIS A 30 8.93 -1.40 -0.66
CA HIS A 30 10.09 -1.89 0.10
C HIS A 30 10.69 -3.17 -0.49
N GLU A 31 9.85 -4.11 -0.95
CA GLU A 31 10.29 -5.31 -1.68
C GLU A 31 11.12 -4.96 -2.93
N LYS A 32 10.72 -3.95 -3.69
CA LYS A 32 11.43 -3.50 -4.90
C LYS A 32 12.81 -2.91 -4.58
N TYR A 33 12.91 -2.09 -3.53
CA TYR A 33 14.17 -1.43 -3.14
C TYR A 33 15.05 -2.28 -2.23
N GLN A 34 14.81 -3.60 -2.19
CA GLN A 34 15.56 -4.55 -1.37
C GLN A 34 15.58 -4.18 0.13
N GLN A 35 14.56 -3.45 0.60
CA GLN A 35 14.39 -3.13 2.01
C GLN A 35 13.68 -4.29 2.70
N PHE A 36 14.17 -4.70 3.86
CA PHE A 36 13.56 -5.77 4.63
C PHE A 36 12.17 -5.35 5.13
N VAL A 37 11.12 -6.02 4.65
CA VAL A 37 9.74 -5.81 5.10
C VAL A 37 9.16 -7.12 5.61
N ASN A 38 8.52 -7.08 6.79
CA ASN A 38 7.92 -8.26 7.40
C ASN A 38 6.44 -8.39 7.01
N LEU A 39 6.16 -9.11 5.92
CA LEU A 39 4.80 -9.33 5.42
C LEU A 39 3.84 -9.87 6.48
N ALA A 40 4.29 -10.86 7.26
CA ALA A 40 3.46 -11.51 8.26
C ALA A 40 3.04 -10.56 9.39
N GLU A 41 3.90 -9.60 9.72
CA GLU A 41 3.60 -8.56 10.70
C GLU A 41 2.63 -7.53 10.15
N VAL A 42 2.84 -7.06 8.92
CA VAL A 42 1.92 -6.12 8.27
C VAL A 42 0.53 -6.73 8.13
N SER A 43 0.42 -8.00 7.71
CA SER A 43 -0.87 -8.69 7.60
C SER A 43 -1.58 -8.89 8.95
N ARG A 44 -0.84 -9.07 10.06
CA ARG A 44 -1.45 -9.18 11.40
C ARG A 44 -1.94 -7.85 11.95
N ASN A 45 -1.33 -6.75 11.53
CA ASN A 45 -1.73 -5.40 11.94
C ASN A 45 -2.97 -4.90 11.19
N GLN A 46 -3.33 -5.52 10.06
CA GLN A 46 -4.52 -5.16 9.31
C GLN A 46 -5.79 -5.79 9.90
N PRO A 47 -6.96 -5.16 9.73
CA PRO A 47 -8.24 -5.75 10.14
C PRO A 47 -8.46 -7.12 9.47
N PRO A 48 -8.90 -8.15 10.22
CA PRO A 48 -9.06 -9.51 9.69
C PRO A 48 -10.10 -9.59 8.56
N GLU A 49 -11.12 -8.74 8.60
CA GLU A 49 -12.17 -8.65 7.58
C GLU A 49 -11.65 -8.15 6.22
N LEU A 50 -10.54 -7.41 6.23
CA LEU A 50 -9.91 -6.84 5.03
C LEU A 50 -8.65 -7.59 4.63
N GLN A 51 -8.35 -8.74 5.26
CA GLN A 51 -7.15 -9.51 4.94
C GLN A 51 -7.18 -10.06 3.49
N SER A 52 -8.35 -10.49 3.02
CA SER A 52 -8.53 -10.90 1.62
C SER A 52 -8.31 -9.74 0.65
N TYR A 53 -8.79 -8.54 1.01
CA TYR A 53 -8.60 -7.31 0.23
C TYR A 53 -7.12 -6.89 0.19
N PHE A 54 -6.40 -7.03 1.31
CA PHE A 54 -4.96 -6.76 1.39
C PHE A 54 -4.16 -7.63 0.41
N MET A 55 -4.46 -8.92 0.32
CA MET A 55 -3.73 -9.83 -0.58
C MET A 55 -3.95 -9.47 -2.05
N GLU A 56 -5.20 -9.21 -2.46
CA GLU A 56 -5.52 -8.75 -3.82
C GLU A 56 -4.76 -7.45 -4.16
N ARG A 57 -4.70 -6.52 -3.21
CA ARG A 57 -4.04 -5.24 -3.39
C ARG A 57 -2.53 -5.34 -3.40
N LEU A 58 -1.97 -6.25 -2.61
CA LEU A 58 -0.53 -6.53 -2.62
C LEU A 58 -0.08 -6.99 -4.01
N ASP A 59 -0.82 -7.91 -4.63
CA ASP A 59 -0.50 -8.38 -5.98
C ASP A 59 -0.65 -7.26 -7.02
N TYR A 60 -1.68 -6.43 -6.90
CA TYR A 60 -1.83 -5.23 -7.73
C TYR A 60 -0.63 -4.27 -7.60
N TYR A 61 -0.19 -3.97 -6.38
CA TYR A 61 0.93 -3.06 -6.15
C TYR A 61 2.28 -3.64 -6.54
N ARG A 62 2.46 -4.97 -6.50
CA ARG A 62 3.64 -5.65 -7.05
C ARG A 62 3.73 -5.56 -8.57
N GLN A 63 2.58 -5.55 -9.27
CA GLN A 63 2.56 -5.29 -10.71
C GLN A 63 2.81 -3.80 -10.98
N LEU A 64 2.20 -2.90 -10.20
CA LEU A 64 2.39 -1.47 -10.33
C LEU A 64 3.84 -1.05 -10.06
N SER A 65 4.50 -1.65 -9.07
CA SER A 65 5.88 -1.33 -8.72
C SER A 65 6.86 -1.56 -9.88
N GLN A 66 6.55 -2.46 -10.80
CA GLN A 66 7.32 -2.70 -12.03
C GLN A 66 7.22 -1.53 -13.02
N THR A 67 6.10 -0.81 -13.03
CA THR A 67 5.89 0.35 -13.90
C THR A 67 6.51 1.64 -13.35
N ILE A 68 6.74 1.69 -12.04
CA ILE A 68 7.42 2.82 -11.39
C ILE A 68 8.89 2.82 -11.84
N GLY A 69 9.43 4.00 -12.14
CA GLY A 69 10.84 4.15 -12.55
C GLY A 69 11.82 3.48 -11.59
N VAL A 70 13.00 3.12 -12.09
CA VAL A 70 14.12 2.75 -11.23
C VAL A 70 14.52 4.01 -10.48
N LEU A 71 14.64 3.92 -9.16
CA LEU A 71 15.19 5.00 -8.36
C LEU A 71 16.69 4.88 -8.56
N GLU A 72 17.23 5.61 -9.54
CA GLU A 72 18.68 5.78 -9.64
C GLU A 72 19.11 6.39 -8.32
N SER A 73 19.94 5.65 -7.57
CA SER A 73 20.68 6.23 -6.46
C SER A 73 21.51 7.36 -7.07
N ILE A 74 21.11 8.59 -6.81
CA ILE A 74 22.00 9.74 -7.00
C ILE A 74 23.11 9.52 -5.96
N GLU A 75 24.16 8.82 -6.36
CA GLU A 75 25.44 8.84 -5.68
C GLU A 75 26.06 10.21 -6.00
N ASP A 76 25.99 11.12 -5.03
CA ASP A 76 26.86 12.31 -4.96
C ASP A 76 28.07 12.01 -4.05
#